data_AF-A0A3N5Q975-F1
#
_entry.id   AF-A0A3N5Q975-F1
#
_cell.length_a   1.000
_cell.length_b   1.000
_cell.length_c   1.000
_cell.angle_alpha   90.00
_cell.angle_beta   90.00
_cell.angle_gamma   90.00
#
_symmetry.space_group_name_H-M   'P 1'
#
loop_
_entity.id
_entity.type
_entity.pdbx_description
1 polymer ?
#
loop_
_entity_poly.entity_id
_entity_poly.type
_entity_poly.pdbx_seq_one_letter_code
_entity_poly.pdbx_strand_id
1 'polypeptide(L)'
;MWKRSEVDWAPNAKVLGAEQHRVNPIDFHDQAGIYVLLNGEQVVHASRTAELGASLYAHTRDGSNHWDHFTWIGMRPVEKTGELGQQPESIRSDDHLAHLYQAILIIALNPPLNTAEDLDGLKLVEYVQPSR
;
A
#
# COMPACT_ATOMS: atom_id res chain seq x y z
N MET A 1 6.98 -11.22 -0.96
CA MET A 1 6.60 -9.96 -1.63
C MET A 1 6.05 -10.30 -3.00
N TRP A 2 5.13 -9.49 -3.50
CA TRP A 2 4.46 -9.75 -4.77
C TRP A 2 5.24 -9.14 -5.92
N LYS A 3 5.31 -9.84 -7.06
CA LYS A 3 5.97 -9.31 -8.26
C LYS A 3 4.99 -8.57 -9.13
N ARG A 4 5.41 -7.40 -9.62
CA ARG A 4 4.66 -6.63 -10.61
C ARG A 4 4.36 -7.44 -11.87
N SER A 5 5.33 -8.23 -12.32
CA SER A 5 5.26 -9.01 -13.56
C SER A 5 4.28 -10.19 -13.49
N GLU A 6 3.84 -10.58 -12.29
CA GLU A 6 2.95 -11.73 -12.07
C GLU A 6 1.47 -11.31 -11.97
N VAL A 7 1.17 -10.03 -12.15
CA VAL A 7 -0.18 -9.47 -12.13
C VAL A 7 -0.60 -9.10 -13.55
N ASP A 8 -1.80 -9.53 -13.95
CA ASP A 8 -2.43 -9.13 -15.21
C ASP A 8 -3.07 -7.75 -15.05
N TRP A 9 -2.32 -6.71 -15.42
CA TRP A 9 -2.73 -5.32 -15.23
C TRP A 9 -3.88 -4.90 -16.15
N ALA A 10 -4.99 -4.52 -15.53
CA ALA A 10 -6.20 -3.98 -16.12
C ALA A 10 -6.89 -3.07 -15.07
N PRO A 11 -7.90 -2.24 -15.46
CA PRO A 11 -8.63 -1.41 -14.49
C PRO A 11 -9.19 -2.17 -13.28
N ASN A 12 -9.57 -3.43 -13.47
CA ASN A 12 -10.04 -4.36 -12.43
C ASN A 12 -9.02 -5.49 -12.17
N ALA A 13 -7.72 -5.17 -12.21
CA ALA A 13 -6.64 -6.15 -12.03
C ALA A 13 -6.82 -6.92 -10.74
N LYS A 14 -6.87 -8.25 -10.84
CA LYS A 14 -6.94 -9.12 -9.66
C LYS A 14 -5.58 -9.19 -8.99
N VAL A 15 -5.57 -9.13 -7.67
CA VAL A 15 -4.36 -9.30 -6.87
C VAL A 15 -4.50 -10.65 -6.18
N LEU A 16 -4.09 -11.73 -6.86
CA LEU A 16 -4.39 -13.12 -6.47
C LEU A 16 -3.35 -13.76 -5.54
N GLY A 17 -3.73 -14.05 -4.29
CA GLY A 17 -2.85 -14.63 -3.29
C GLY A 17 -3.35 -15.99 -2.81
N ALA A 18 -2.44 -16.93 -2.59
CA ALA A 18 -2.78 -18.26 -2.10
C ALA A 18 -2.33 -18.44 -0.65
N GLU A 19 -3.24 -18.91 0.20
CA GLU A 19 -2.91 -19.44 1.51
C GLU A 19 -2.51 -20.91 1.36
N GLN A 20 -1.47 -21.38 2.06
CA GLN A 20 -0.91 -22.73 1.89
C GLN A 20 -1.93 -23.87 1.98
N HIS A 21 -3.04 -23.67 2.68
CA HIS A 21 -4.08 -24.68 2.91
C HIS A 21 -5.36 -24.46 2.10
N ARG A 22 -5.41 -23.43 1.24
CA ARG A 22 -6.61 -23.06 0.47
C ARG A 22 -6.39 -23.35 -1.00
N VAL A 23 -7.33 -24.07 -1.62
CA VAL A 23 -7.25 -24.50 -3.02
C VAL A 23 -7.42 -23.33 -4.00
N ASN A 24 -8.31 -22.39 -3.66
CA ASN A 24 -8.60 -21.23 -4.51
C ASN A 24 -7.83 -20.00 -4.05
N PRO A 25 -7.23 -19.23 -4.98
CA PRO A 25 -6.61 -17.97 -4.66
C PRO A 25 -7.66 -16.94 -4.20
N ILE A 26 -7.25 -16.08 -3.26
CA ILE A 26 -8.02 -14.96 -2.75
C ILE A 26 -7.68 -13.74 -3.60
N ASP A 27 -8.70 -13.00 -4.01
CA ASP A 27 -8.51 -11.73 -4.70
C ASP A 27 -8.46 -10.58 -3.69
N PHE A 28 -7.35 -9.83 -3.72
CA PHE A 28 -7.10 -8.68 -2.86
C PHE A 28 -7.37 -7.34 -3.55
N HIS A 29 -7.98 -7.34 -4.74
CA HIS A 29 -8.32 -6.12 -5.48
C HIS A 29 -8.99 -5.06 -4.59
N ASP A 30 -10.04 -5.44 -3.86
CA ASP A 30 -10.82 -4.53 -3.03
C ASP A 30 -10.22 -4.29 -1.62
N GLN A 31 -8.95 -4.63 -1.39
CA GLN A 31 -8.34 -4.45 -0.08
C GLN A 31 -8.10 -2.96 0.21
N ALA A 32 -8.50 -2.52 1.41
CA ALA A 32 -8.16 -1.20 1.94
C ALA A 32 -6.97 -1.32 2.89
N GLY A 33 -6.16 -0.27 2.99
CA GLY A 33 -5.02 -0.24 3.91
C GLY A 33 -3.86 0.60 3.40
N ILE A 34 -2.64 0.13 3.66
CA ILE A 34 -1.41 0.79 3.23
C ILE A 34 -0.61 -0.17 2.37
N TYR A 35 -0.13 0.31 1.23
CA TYR A 35 0.75 -0.44 0.34
C TYR A 35 2.09 0.26 0.17
N VAL A 36 3.07 -0.55 -0.23
CA VAL A 36 4.44 -0.13 -0.47
C VAL A 36 4.88 -0.70 -1.81
N LEU A 37 5.52 0.14 -2.63
CA LEU A 37 6.18 -0.25 -3.87
C LEU A 37 7.68 -0.36 -3.62
N LEU A 38 8.31 -1.37 -4.22
CA LEU A 38 9.74 -1.64 -4.09
C LEU A 38 10.42 -1.75 -5.44
N ASN A 39 11.70 -1.38 -5.47
CA ASN A 39 12.65 -1.68 -6.53
C ASN A 39 13.77 -2.56 -5.95
N GLY A 40 13.70 -3.87 -6.19
CA GLY A 40 14.49 -4.83 -5.43
C GLY A 40 14.13 -4.77 -3.95
N GLU A 41 15.11 -4.42 -3.11
CA GLU A 41 14.92 -4.30 -1.64
C GLU A 41 14.58 -2.86 -1.21
N GLN A 42 14.70 -1.88 -2.10
CA GLN A 42 14.48 -0.47 -1.76
C GLN A 42 12.99 -0.14 -1.82
N VAL A 43 12.46 0.46 -0.74
CA VAL A 43 11.13 1.07 -0.75
C VAL A 43 11.18 2.37 -1.57
N VAL A 44 10.34 2.45 -2.61
CA VAL A 44 10.30 3.62 -3.51
C VAL A 44 9.05 4.47 -3.34
N HIS A 45 7.96 3.89 -2.83
CA HIS A 45 6.71 4.61 -2.55
C HIS A 45 5.94 3.92 -1.43
N ALA A 46 5.27 4.68 -0.57
CA ALA A 46 4.30 4.19 0.39
C ALA A 46 3.04 5.09 0.36
N SER A 47 1.86 4.48 0.36
CA SER A 47 0.60 5.22 0.35
C SER A 47 -0.57 4.38 0.88
N ARG A 48 -1.66 5.07 1.25
CA ARG A 48 -2.95 4.46 1.58
C ARG A 48 -3.70 4.02 0.33
N THR A 49 -4.66 3.13 0.51
CA THR A 49 -5.61 2.76 -0.53
C THR A 49 -6.94 2.32 0.07
N ALA A 50 -8.04 2.60 -0.63
CA ALA A 50 -9.34 2.00 -0.38
C ALA A 50 -9.58 0.74 -1.25
N GLU A 51 -8.85 0.63 -2.36
CA GLU A 51 -8.96 -0.43 -3.36
C GLU A 51 -7.57 -0.66 -3.96
N LEU A 52 -6.86 -1.65 -3.39
CA LEU A 52 -5.46 -1.95 -3.71
C LEU A 52 -5.23 -2.15 -5.21
N GLY A 53 -6.09 -2.91 -5.88
CA GLY A 53 -5.93 -3.22 -7.30
C GLY A 53 -5.96 -1.98 -8.19
N ALA A 54 -6.91 -1.06 -7.97
CA ALA A 54 -6.98 0.20 -8.69
C ALA A 54 -5.79 1.11 -8.40
N SER A 55 -5.36 1.22 -7.13
CA SER A 55 -4.18 2.03 -6.78
C SER A 55 -2.91 1.51 -7.45
N LEU A 56 -2.67 0.20 -7.42
CA LEU A 56 -1.52 -0.41 -8.09
C LEU A 56 -1.60 -0.25 -9.62
N TYR A 57 -2.79 -0.42 -10.20
CA TYR A 57 -2.99 -0.21 -11.64
C TYR A 57 -2.69 1.24 -12.06
N ALA A 58 -3.03 2.24 -11.24
CA ALA A 58 -2.69 3.64 -11.52
C ALA A 58 -1.18 3.85 -11.68
N HIS A 59 -0.36 3.26 -10.78
CA HIS A 59 1.10 3.29 -10.86
C HIS A 59 1.68 2.60 -12.10
N THR A 60 0.92 1.72 -12.77
CA THR A 60 1.38 1.15 -14.04
C THR A 60 1.25 2.13 -15.21
N ARG A 61 0.48 3.21 -15.04
CA ARG A 61 0.09 4.14 -16.11
C ARG A 61 0.71 5.52 -15.99
N ASP A 62 1.05 5.96 -14.79
CA ASP A 62 1.57 7.30 -14.51
C ASP A 62 3.07 7.46 -14.80
N GLY A 63 3.73 6.41 -15.30
CA GLY A 63 5.14 6.43 -15.65
C GLY A 63 6.09 6.19 -14.47
N SER A 64 5.57 5.89 -13.27
CA SER A 64 6.34 5.43 -12.11
C SER A 64 6.88 4.00 -12.30
N ASN A 65 7.55 3.74 -13.41
CA ASN A 65 8.00 2.40 -13.82
C ASN A 65 9.14 1.80 -12.98
N HIS A 66 9.60 2.50 -11.94
CA HIS A 66 10.77 2.15 -11.15
C HIS A 66 10.46 1.23 -9.97
N TRP A 67 9.44 0.38 -10.08
CA TRP A 67 9.13 -0.65 -9.09
C TRP A 67 8.90 -2.00 -9.76
N ASP A 68 9.32 -3.06 -9.09
CA ASP A 68 9.26 -4.45 -9.52
C ASP A 68 8.51 -5.36 -8.52
N HIS A 69 8.39 -4.91 -7.27
CA HIS A 69 7.64 -5.61 -6.23
C HIS A 69 6.72 -4.69 -5.45
N PHE A 70 5.74 -5.28 -4.78
CA PHE A 70 4.88 -4.59 -3.85
C PHE A 70 4.50 -5.48 -2.66
N THR A 71 4.02 -4.83 -1.60
CA THR A 71 3.41 -5.47 -0.44
C THR A 71 2.42 -4.52 0.20
N TRP A 72 1.52 -5.03 1.04
CA TRP A 72 0.55 -4.20 1.75
C TRP A 72 0.20 -4.75 3.13
N ILE A 73 -0.41 -3.90 3.94
CA ILE A 73 -1.09 -4.25 5.19
C ILE A 73 -2.56 -3.92 4.96
N GLY A 74 -3.41 -4.96 4.97
CA GLY A 74 -4.84 -4.84 4.70
C GLY A 74 -5.68 -4.64 5.96
N MET A 75 -6.85 -4.01 5.79
CA MET A 75 -7.80 -3.71 6.86
C MET A 75 -9.11 -4.52 6.73
N ARG A 76 -9.34 -5.16 5.59
CA ARG A 76 -10.46 -6.08 5.38
C ARG A 76 -10.00 -7.50 5.68
N PRO A 77 -10.69 -8.22 6.59
CA PRO A 77 -10.33 -9.59 6.91
C PRO A 77 -10.61 -10.50 5.71
N VAL A 78 -9.84 -11.58 5.59
CA VAL A 78 -10.14 -12.66 4.65
C VAL A 78 -11.10 -13.64 5.34
N GLU A 79 -12.27 -13.82 4.76
CA GLU A 79 -13.28 -14.72 5.29
C GLU A 79 -12.96 -16.19 5.01
N LYS A 80 -13.66 -17.09 5.69
CA LYS A 80 -13.56 -18.54 5.42
C LYS A 80 -13.92 -18.90 3.98
N THR A 81 -14.76 -18.10 3.31
CA THR A 81 -15.10 -18.26 1.89
C THR A 81 -13.93 -17.94 0.97
N GLY A 82 -12.96 -17.14 1.43
CA GLY A 82 -11.86 -16.61 0.62
C GLY A 82 -12.19 -15.25 0.01
N GLU A 83 -13.31 -14.65 0.41
CA GLU A 83 -13.68 -13.29 0.05
C GLU A 83 -13.19 -12.29 1.09
N LEU A 84 -13.08 -11.02 0.71
CA LEU A 84 -12.77 -9.95 1.64
C LEU A 84 -14.03 -9.52 2.40
N GLY A 85 -14.00 -9.67 3.72
CA GLY A 85 -15.04 -9.21 4.62
C GLY A 85 -15.12 -7.67 4.69
N GLN A 86 -16.01 -7.19 5.54
CA GLN A 86 -16.10 -5.75 5.82
C GLN A 86 -14.95 -5.31 6.72
N GLN A 87 -14.45 -4.09 6.48
CA GLN A 87 -13.49 -3.48 7.39
C GLN A 87 -14.12 -3.33 8.78
N PRO A 88 -13.46 -3.82 9.85
CA PRO A 88 -13.97 -3.70 11.21
C PRO A 88 -14.21 -2.24 11.58
N GLU A 89 -15.33 -1.96 12.24
CA GLU A 89 -15.73 -0.58 12.58
C GLU A 89 -14.67 0.15 13.41
N SER A 90 -13.98 -0.57 14.30
CA SER A 90 -12.87 -0.05 15.11
C SER A 90 -11.68 0.46 14.29
N ILE A 91 -11.45 -0.09 13.10
CA ILE A 91 -10.41 0.36 12.17
C ILE A 91 -10.98 1.44 11.22
N ARG A 92 -12.26 1.30 10.85
CA ARG A 92 -12.95 2.22 9.94
C ARG A 92 -13.16 3.62 10.53
N SER A 93 -13.29 3.72 11.85
CA SER A 93 -13.42 5.00 12.56
C SER A 93 -12.11 5.78 12.71
N ASP A 94 -10.96 5.14 12.46
CA ASP A 94 -9.62 5.69 12.71
C ASP A 94 -8.83 5.95 11.42
N ASP A 95 -9.43 6.70 10.48
CA ASP A 95 -8.77 7.17 9.25
C ASP A 95 -7.47 7.96 9.53
N HIS A 96 -7.36 8.51 10.74
CA HIS A 96 -6.15 9.16 11.27
C HIS A 96 -5.00 8.18 11.53
N LEU A 97 -5.26 6.93 11.96
CA LEU A 97 -4.18 5.96 12.19
C LEU A 97 -3.54 5.54 10.88
N ALA A 98 -4.34 5.29 9.85
CA ALA A 98 -3.83 5.03 8.50
C ALA A 98 -2.98 6.21 7.98
N HIS A 99 -3.38 7.45 8.29
CA HIS A 99 -2.61 8.67 7.95
C HIS A 99 -1.27 8.70 8.67
N LEU A 100 -1.27 8.44 9.98
CA LEU A 100 -0.05 8.43 10.77
C LEU A 100 0.91 7.32 10.35
N TYR A 101 0.41 6.12 10.06
CA TYR A 101 1.25 5.03 9.56
C TYR A 101 1.88 5.34 8.20
N GLN A 102 1.10 5.90 7.26
CA GLN A 102 1.63 6.36 5.98
C GLN A 102 2.71 7.43 6.19
N ALA A 103 2.43 8.45 7.00
CA ALA A 103 3.39 9.51 7.29
C ALA A 103 4.67 8.97 7.94
N ILE A 104 4.56 8.06 8.92
CA ILE A 104 5.71 7.41 9.56
C ILE A 104 6.55 6.66 8.52
N LEU A 105 5.93 5.90 7.62
CA LEU A 105 6.66 5.16 6.58
C LEU A 105 7.38 6.11 5.61
N ILE A 106 6.71 7.17 5.16
CA ILE A 106 7.30 8.18 4.26
C ILE A 106 8.48 8.87 4.96
N ILE A 107 8.32 9.31 6.20
CA ILE A 107 9.36 10.00 6.96
C ILE A 107 10.54 9.08 7.27
N ALA A 108 10.28 7.86 7.73
CA ALA A 108 11.33 6.94 8.17
C ALA A 108 12.13 6.34 7.00
N LEU A 109 11.47 6.09 5.87
CA LEU A 109 12.09 5.43 4.72
C LEU A 109 12.55 6.42 3.65
N ASN A 110 12.08 7.68 3.70
CA ASN A 110 12.29 8.72 2.70
C ASN A 110 12.20 8.19 1.25
N PRO A 111 11.07 7.57 0.84
CA PRO A 111 11.00 6.92 -0.44
C PRO A 111 11.10 7.96 -1.58
N PRO A 112 11.94 7.74 -2.60
CA PRO A 112 12.24 8.74 -3.63
C PRO A 112 11.05 9.17 -4.50
N LEU A 113 9.96 8.39 -4.53
CA LEU A 113 8.76 8.72 -5.31
C LEU A 113 7.65 9.36 -4.47
N ASN A 114 7.81 9.49 -3.15
CA ASN A 114 6.86 10.24 -2.35
C ASN A 114 7.12 11.75 -2.46
N THR A 115 6.05 12.54 -2.49
CA THR A 115 6.06 14.00 -2.56
C THR A 115 5.53 14.61 -1.26
N ALA A 116 5.63 15.93 -1.10
CA ALA A 116 5.06 16.62 0.06
C ALA A 116 3.52 16.52 0.12
N GLU A 117 2.85 16.30 -1.01
CA GLU A 117 1.39 16.11 -1.06
C GLU A 117 0.98 14.77 -0.43
N ASP A 118 1.83 13.74 -0.49
CA ASP A 118 1.57 12.43 0.11
C ASP A 118 1.57 12.44 1.66
N LEU A 119 1.95 13.57 2.28
CA LEU A 119 1.89 13.77 3.73
C LEU A 119 0.56 14.41 4.20
N ASP A 120 -0.39 14.64 3.29
CA ASP A 120 -1.74 15.16 3.55
C ASP A 120 -1.77 16.39 4.50
N GLY A 121 -0.91 17.37 4.21
CA GLY A 121 -0.85 18.62 4.97
C GLY A 121 -0.10 18.54 6.31
N LEU A 122 0.46 17.37 6.68
CA LEU A 122 1.44 17.30 7.77
C LEU A 122 2.68 18.11 7.40
N LYS A 123 2.87 19.24 8.09
CA LYS A 123 4.07 20.07 7.93
C LYS A 123 5.21 19.42 8.69
N LEU A 124 6.17 18.85 7.97
CA LEU A 124 7.42 18.40 8.56
C LEU A 124 8.27 19.63 8.89
N VAL A 125 8.43 19.92 10.19
CA VAL A 125 9.42 20.90 10.65
C VAL A 125 10.65 20.12 11.07
N GLU A 126 11.70 20.19 10.28
CA GLU A 126 12.99 19.59 10.62
C GLU A 126 13.73 20.49 11.61
N TYR A 127 14.15 19.92 12.74
CA TYR A 127 14.94 20.61 13.75
C TYR A 127 16.37 20.08 13.69
N VAL A 128 17.34 20.97 13.45
CA VAL A 128 18.76 20.62 13.40
C VAL A 128 19.39 20.88 14.76
N GLN A 129 20.22 19.94 15.25
CA GLN A 129 21.01 20.16 16.45
C GLN A 129 22.01 21.31 16.22
N PRO A 130 22.01 22.38 17.03
CA PRO A 130 22.99 23.44 16.87
C PRO A 130 24.40 22.92 17.18
N SER A 131 25.34 23.19 16.27
CA SER A 131 26.77 22.95 16.48
C SER A 131 27.24 23.69 17.72
N ARG A 132 27.97 23.02 18.61
CA ARG A 132 28.63 23.67 19.76
C ARG A 132 29.80 24.54 19.32
#